data_AF-A0A1I2Z1R8-F1
#
_entry.id   AF-A0A1I2Z1R8-F1
#
_cell.length_a   1.000
_cell.length_b   1.000
_cell.length_c   1.000
_cell.angle_alpha   90.00
_cell.angle_beta   90.00
_cell.angle_gamma   90.00
#
_symmetry.space_group_name_H-M   'P 1'
#
loop_
_entity.id
_entity.type
_entity.pdbx_description
1 polymer ?
#
loop_
_entity_poly.entity_id
_entity_poly.type
_entity_poly.pdbx_seq_one_letter_code
_entity_poly.pdbx_strand_id
1 'polypeptide(L)' 'MRRITSACLLQTMRFDNLNGENPEQELEIYCKKLDMKKAAYVIEEKTVQPGGALVVKIKRQYNQYKTDGYLE' A
#
# COMPACT_ATOMS: atom_id res chain seq x y z
N MET A 1 -29.81 10.08 0.21
CA MET A 1 -28.48 10.27 -0.41
C MET A 1 -27.48 9.34 0.25
N ARG A 2 -26.59 8.71 -0.51
CA ARG A 2 -25.56 7.80 0.05
C ARG A 2 -24.36 8.62 0.52
N ARG A 3 -23.90 8.40 1.74
CA ARG A 3 -22.67 8.97 2.29
C ARG A 3 -21.72 7.82 2.62
N ILE A 4 -20.54 7.84 2.02
CA ILE A 4 -19.51 6.84 2.30
C ILE A 4 -18.85 7.21 3.63
N THR A 5 -18.98 6.34 4.62
CA THR A 5 -18.34 6.49 5.95
C THR A 5 -16.99 5.80 6.01
N SER A 6 -16.77 4.77 5.18
CA SER A 6 -15.48 4.13 4.96
C SER A 6 -15.46 3.35 3.64
N ALA A 7 -14.30 3.34 2.97
CA ALA A 7 -13.99 2.40 1.89
C ALA A 7 -12.47 2.24 1.76
N CYS A 8 -11.95 1.14 2.29
CA CYS A 8 -10.55 0.74 2.24
C CYS A 8 -10.42 -0.61 1.54
N LEU A 9 -9.35 -0.80 0.77
CA LEU A 9 -8.94 -2.10 0.26
C LEU A 9 -7.68 -2.54 1.01
N LEU A 10 -7.71 -3.76 1.56
CA LEU A 10 -6.50 -4.44 1.98
C LEU A 10 -5.94 -5.18 0.77
N GLN A 11 -4.72 -4.83 0.38
CA GLN A 11 -4.05 -5.44 -0.76
C GLN A 11 -2.74 -6.09 -0.30
N THR A 12 -2.49 -7.31 -0.75
CA THR A 12 -1.18 -7.97 -0.59
C THR A 12 -0.44 -7.87 -1.91
N MET A 13 0.74 -7.27 -1.89
CA MET A 13 1.57 -7.03 -3.08
C MET A 13 2.89 -7.76 -2.92
N ARG A 14 3.38 -8.36 -4.00
CA ARG A 14 4.71 -8.96 -4.07
C ARG A 14 5.58 -8.12 -5.00
N PHE A 15 6.75 -7.74 -4.51
CA PHE A 15 7.79 -7.03 -5.23
C PHE A 15 8.94 -8.02 -5.44
N ASP A 16 9.19 -8.37 -6.69
CA ASP A 16 10.19 -9.36 -7.07
C ASP A 16 11.53 -8.68 -7.39
N ASN A 17 12.62 -9.43 -7.22
CA ASN A 17 13.99 -9.02 -7.56
C ASN A 17 14.46 -9.66 -8.90
N LEU A 18 13.53 -9.93 -9.82
CA LEU A 18 13.80 -10.73 -11.02
C LEU A 18 14.78 -10.04 -11.99
N ASN A 19 14.93 -8.72 -11.92
CA ASN A 19 15.82 -7.94 -12.79
C ASN A 19 17.04 -7.35 -12.05
N GLY A 20 17.34 -7.80 -10.83
CA GLY A 20 18.37 -7.18 -9.98
C GLY A 20 17.92 -5.84 -9.37
N GLU A 21 16.64 -5.48 -9.52
CA GLU A 21 16.03 -4.33 -8.89
C GLU A 21 15.76 -4.61 -7.41
N ASN A 22 16.22 -3.72 -6.54
CA ASN A 22 15.97 -3.88 -5.11
C ASN A 22 14.45 -3.74 -4.84
N PRO A 23 13.75 -4.79 -4.36
CA PRO A 23 12.31 -4.74 -4.15
C PRO A 23 11.89 -3.70 -3.09
N GLU A 24 12.83 -3.26 -2.23
CA GLU A 24 12.59 -2.13 -1.33
C GLU A 24 12.54 -0.78 -2.04
N GLN A 25 13.34 -0.58 -3.09
CA GLN A 25 13.30 0.63 -3.90
C GLN A 25 12.00 0.70 -4.71
N GLU A 26 11.53 -0.42 -5.24
CA GLU A 26 10.24 -0.49 -5.92
C GLU A 26 9.07 -0.18 -4.98
N LEU A 27 9.12 -0.68 -3.74
CA LEU A 27 8.16 -0.29 -2.70
C LEU A 27 8.22 1.22 -2.42
N GLU A 28 9.42 1.81 -2.32
CA GLU A 28 9.57 3.25 -2.09
C GLU A 28 8.97 4.07 -3.24
N ILE A 29 9.24 3.68 -4.48
CA ILE A 29 8.66 4.32 -5.68
C ILE A 29 7.14 4.21 -5.66
N TYR A 30 6.60 3.05 -5.26
CA TYR A 30 5.16 2.85 -5.11
C TYR A 30 4.55 3.78 -4.05
N CYS A 31 5.15 3.85 -2.86
CA CYS A 31 4.72 4.75 -1.78
C CYS A 31 4.77 6.22 -2.22
N LYS A 32 5.86 6.67 -2.87
CA LYS A 32 5.97 8.02 -3.44
C LYS A 32 4.84 8.34 -4.42
N LYS A 33 4.46 7.38 -5.27
CA LYS A 33 3.30 7.54 -6.19
C LYS A 33 1.97 7.67 -5.44
N LEU A 34 1.81 7.02 -4.29
CA LEU A 34 0.64 7.18 -3.42
C LEU A 34 0.62 8.56 -2.75
N ASP A 35 1.76 9.00 -2.21
CA ASP A 35 1.91 10.30 -1.57
C ASP A 35 1.64 11.45 -2.55
N MET A 36 2.16 11.36 -3.78
CA MET A 36 1.86 12.32 -4.85
C MET A 36 0.36 12.42 -5.16
N LYS A 37 -0.35 11.29 -5.08
CA LYS A 37 -1.81 11.24 -5.29
C LYS A 37 -2.61 11.63 -4.05
N LYS A 38 -1.95 11.98 -2.95
CA LYS A 38 -2.56 12.22 -1.63
C LYS A 38 -3.48 11.07 -1.20
N ALA A 39 -3.15 9.85 -1.62
CA ALA A 39 -3.90 8.67 -1.22
C ALA A 39 -3.45 8.31 0.20
N ALA A 40 -4.41 8.15 1.12
CA ALA A 40 -4.08 7.71 2.47
C ALA A 40 -3.89 6.18 2.48
N TYR A 41 -2.81 5.71 3.10
CA TYR A 41 -2.47 4.30 3.19
C TYR A 41 -1.67 3.98 4.45
N VAL A 42 -1.67 2.71 4.84
CA VAL A 42 -0.86 2.14 5.93
C VAL A 42 -0.31 0.80 5.48
N ILE A 43 0.98 0.57 5.72
CA ILE A 43 1.60 -0.74 5.56
C ILE A 43 1.35 -1.53 6.84
N GLU A 44 0.59 -2.62 6.74
CA GLU A 44 0.27 -3.50 7.87
C GLU A 44 1.38 -4.52 8.12
N GLU A 45 1.97 -5.03 7.04
CA GLU A 45 2.97 -6.09 7.12
C GLU A 45 3.96 -5.92 5.97
N LYS A 46 5.24 -6.12 6.28
CA LYS A 46 6.33 -6.13 5.31
C LYS A 46 7.21 -7.34 5.63
N THR A 47 7.24 -8.30 4.71
CA THR A 47 7.91 -9.59 4.91
C THR A 47 8.80 -9.91 3.73
N VAL A 48 10.07 -10.18 3.98
CA VAL A 48 10.99 -10.69 2.94
C VAL A 48 10.82 -12.20 2.86
N GLN A 49 10.46 -12.70 1.69
CA GLN A 49 10.29 -14.12 1.43
C GLN A 49 11.63 -14.81 1.11
N PRO A 50 11.76 -16.12 1.37
CA PRO A 50 12.90 -16.89 0.90
C PRO A 50 13.00 -16.79 -0.63
N GLY A 51 14.14 -16.28 -1.11
CA GLY A 51 14.33 -15.90 -2.52
C GLY A 51 14.44 -14.38 -2.75
N GLY A 52 14.34 -13.57 -1.69
CA GLY A 52 14.61 -12.13 -1.74
C GLY A 52 13.47 -11.28 -2.28
N ALA A 53 12.31 -11.86 -2.58
CA ALA A 53 11.09 -11.11 -2.89
C ALA A 53 10.52 -10.45 -1.63
N LEU A 54 9.95 -9.26 -1.77
CA LEU A 54 9.31 -8.54 -0.69
C LEU A 54 7.79 -8.63 -0.82
N VAL A 55 7.11 -9.12 0.21
CA VAL A 55 5.64 -9.13 0.28
C VAL A 55 5.17 -8.09 1.28
N VAL A 56 4.25 -7.23 0.83
CA VAL A 56 3.74 -6.10 1.58
C VAL A 56 2.22 -6.17 1.63
N LYS A 57 1.65 -6.14 2.83
CA LYS A 57 0.21 -5.93 3.04
C LYS A 57 -0.02 -4.45 3.29
N ILE A 58 -0.84 -3.83 2.45
CA ILE A 58 -1.14 -2.40 2.52
C ILE A 58 -2.65 -2.19 2.59
N LYS A 59 -3.08 -1.40 3.58
CA LYS A 59 -4.41 -0.80 3.64
C LYS A 59 -4.37 0.51 2.88
N ARG A 60 -5.27 0.70 1.93
CA ARG A 60 -5.35 1.95 1.16
C ARG A 60 -6.78 2.45 1.06
N GLN A 61 -6.95 3.75 1.31
CA GLN A 61 -8.21 4.45 1.05
C GLN A 61 -8.28 4.88 -0.42
N TYR A 62 -9.33 4.45 -1.11
CA TYR A 62 -9.54 4.73 -2.53
C TYR A 62 -10.42 5.94 -2.80
N ASN A 63 -11.10 6.42 -1.76
CA ASN A 63 -12.04 7.53 -1.84
C ASN A 63 -11.42 8.79 -1.23
N GLN A 64 -11.93 9.97 -1.60
CA GLN A 64 -11.48 11.25 -1.05
C GLN A 64 -12.37 11.77 0.08
N TYR A 65 -13.35 10.99 0.54
CA TYR A 65 -14.20 11.40 1.65
C TYR A 65 -13.40 11.40 2.94
N LYS A 66 -13.75 12.31 3.85
CA LYS A 66 -13.23 12.23 5.22
C LYS A 66 -13.80 10.99 5.89
N THR A 67 -12.94 10.03 6.19
CA THR A 67 -13.27 8.79 6.89
C THR A 67 -12.35 8.68 8.09
N ASP A 68 -12.89 8.80 9.31
CA ASP A 68 -12.15 8.71 10.57
C ASP A 68 -12.07 7.25 11.05
N GLY A 69 -11.00 6.82 11.74
CA GLY A 69 -10.90 5.51 12.40
C GLY A 69 -10.45 4.31 11.57
N TYR A 70 -10.27 4.43 10.25
CA TYR A 70 -10.09 3.26 9.36
C TYR A 70 -8.66 2.99 8.88
N LEU A 71 -7.78 3.98 8.97
CA LEU A 71 -6.34 3.87 8.70
C LEU A 71 -5.52 4.06 9.98
N GLU A 72 -6.18 4.01 11.15
CA GLU A 72 -5.56 4.06 12.48
C GLU A 72 -5.18 2.66 12.96
#